data_AF-A0A3N7Z051-F1
#
_entry.id   AF-A0A3N7Z051-F1
#
_cell.length_a   1.000
_cell.length_b   1.000
_cell.length_c   1.000
_cell.angle_alpha   90.00
_cell.angle_beta   90.00
_cell.angle_gamma   90.00
#
_symmetry.space_group_name_H-M   'P 1'
#
loop_
_entity.id
_entity.type
_entity.pdbx_description
1 polymer ?
#
loop_
_entity_poly.entity_id
_entity_poly.type
_entity_poly.pdbx_seq_one_letter_code
_entity_poly.pdbx_strand_id
1 'polypeptide(L)'
;MQYAYRGEDNARAGKPGRTPADVKTAGGFTPWQAKTVDDAKSNLVRLVTTGTLAQQAQSWCMYKNKENGWFFSTGTDTQTAYDNYDFFYRLAIDGLKKVDWSVMKADVKGMSLYLNGTSLDDSTLIAVVWSVRPTELLIMTPVAAAAVEVKDGERWNPLSAY
;
A
#
# COMPACT_ATOMS: atom_id res chain seq x y z
N MET A 1 0.77 13.90 11.57
CA MET A 1 1.03 12.50 11.22
C MET A 1 0.02 12.09 10.17
N GLN A 2 0.45 11.58 9.02
CA GLN A 2 -0.45 11.17 7.93
C GLN A 2 -0.54 9.64 7.90
N TYR A 3 -1.74 9.11 7.70
CA TYR A 3 -2.01 7.68 7.72
C TYR A 3 -2.70 7.20 6.44
N ALA A 4 -2.39 5.97 6.06
CA ALA A 4 -3.20 5.17 5.16
C ALA A 4 -3.89 4.05 5.96
N TYR A 5 -5.06 3.60 5.51
CA TYR A 5 -5.91 2.67 6.23
C TYR A 5 -6.09 1.37 5.46
N ARG A 6 -6.24 0.26 6.16
CA ARG A 6 -6.45 -1.06 5.53
C ARG A 6 -7.35 -1.91 6.41
N GLY A 7 -8.46 -2.38 5.88
CA GLY A 7 -9.27 -3.43 6.50
C GLY A 7 -8.86 -4.84 6.03
N GLU A 8 -8.99 -5.82 6.91
CA GLU A 8 -8.85 -7.25 6.64
C GLU A 8 -10.02 -8.02 7.29
N ASP A 9 -10.67 -8.92 6.54
CA ASP A 9 -11.80 -9.74 7.03
C ASP A 9 -11.31 -10.89 7.90
N ASN A 10 -12.05 -11.26 8.94
CA ASN A 10 -11.89 -12.55 9.58
C ASN A 10 -12.85 -13.56 8.91
N ALA A 11 -12.43 -14.10 7.77
CA ALA A 11 -13.04 -15.23 7.05
C ALA A 11 -14.52 -15.13 6.61
N ARG A 12 -15.28 -14.07 6.96
CA ARG A 12 -16.72 -13.96 6.62
C ARG A 12 -17.01 -13.88 5.12
N ALA A 13 -16.04 -13.46 4.30
CA ALA A 13 -16.17 -13.34 2.83
C ALA A 13 -15.37 -14.38 2.02
N GLY A 14 -14.98 -15.52 2.63
CA GLY A 14 -14.48 -16.70 1.88
C GLY A 14 -12.97 -16.85 1.71
N LYS A 15 -12.16 -15.84 2.06
CA LYS A 15 -10.74 -16.02 2.40
C LYS A 15 -10.49 -15.37 3.77
N PRO A 16 -9.86 -16.06 4.74
CA PRO A 16 -9.43 -15.41 5.97
C PRO A 16 -8.46 -14.28 5.59
N GLY A 17 -8.83 -13.04 5.89
CA GLY A 17 -7.88 -11.94 5.97
C GLY A 17 -6.95 -12.15 7.16
N ARG A 18 -5.98 -11.25 7.31
CA ARG A 18 -4.92 -11.42 8.32
C ARG A 18 -5.31 -10.80 9.65
N THR A 19 -5.25 -11.60 10.72
CA THR A 19 -5.37 -11.13 12.09
C THR A 19 -4.16 -10.26 12.48
N PRO A 20 -4.22 -9.47 13.56
CA PRO A 20 -3.07 -8.72 14.04
C PRO A 20 -1.85 -9.61 14.31
N ALA A 21 -2.05 -10.80 14.88
CA ALA A 21 -1.00 -11.77 15.11
C ALA A 21 -0.35 -12.25 13.79
N ASP A 22 -1.14 -12.49 12.74
CA ASP A 22 -0.62 -12.88 11.42
C ASP A 22 0.19 -11.75 10.79
N VAL A 23 -0.32 -10.51 10.82
CA VAL A 23 0.39 -9.34 10.27
C VAL A 23 1.68 -9.10 11.03
N LYS A 24 1.67 -9.23 12.35
CA LYS A 24 2.88 -9.12 13.18
C LYS A 24 3.90 -10.21 12.83
N THR A 25 3.46 -11.46 12.73
CA THR A 25 4.33 -12.61 12.39
C THR A 25 4.94 -12.46 11.00
N ALA A 26 4.19 -11.90 10.06
CA ALA A 26 4.69 -11.56 8.72
C ALA A 26 5.62 -10.33 8.68
N GLY A 27 5.83 -9.66 9.82
CA GLY A 27 6.65 -8.46 9.92
C GLY A 27 5.99 -7.18 9.40
N GLY A 28 4.67 -7.20 9.13
CA GLY A 28 3.88 -6.07 8.63
C GLY A 28 3.17 -6.36 7.30
N PHE A 29 3.06 -5.34 6.46
CA PHE A 29 2.40 -5.41 5.16
C PHE A 29 3.42 -5.37 4.03
N THR A 30 3.42 -6.41 3.19
CA THR A 30 4.42 -6.57 2.13
C THR A 30 3.72 -6.98 0.84
N PRO A 31 3.96 -6.31 -0.29
CA PRO A 31 3.50 -6.79 -1.59
C PRO A 31 4.03 -8.18 -1.92
N TRP A 32 3.40 -8.87 -2.86
CA TRP A 32 3.88 -10.20 -3.24
C TRP A 32 5.23 -10.14 -3.96
N GLN A 33 5.34 -9.22 -4.92
CA GLN A 33 6.50 -9.07 -5.81
C GLN A 33 7.63 -8.20 -5.24
N ALA A 34 7.45 -7.57 -4.07
CA ALA A 34 8.46 -6.70 -3.47
C ALA A 34 8.62 -7.03 -1.98
N LYS A 35 9.70 -7.73 -1.62
CA LYS A 35 10.02 -8.09 -0.22
C LYS A 35 10.96 -7.08 0.41
N THR A 36 11.67 -6.32 -0.41
CA THR A 36 12.54 -5.22 0.00
C THR A 36 12.14 -3.91 -0.68
N VAL A 37 12.71 -2.81 -0.19
CA VAL A 37 12.56 -1.49 -0.83
C VAL A 37 13.21 -1.49 -2.23
N ASP A 38 14.34 -2.17 -2.41
CA ASP A 38 15.04 -2.22 -3.69
C ASP A 38 14.29 -3.05 -4.74
N ASP A 39 13.58 -4.11 -4.32
CA ASP A 39 12.63 -4.81 -5.20
C ASP A 39 11.54 -3.85 -5.69
N ALA A 40 10.97 -3.05 -4.78
CA ALA A 40 9.91 -2.10 -5.11
C ALA A 40 10.39 -1.04 -6.11
N LYS A 41 11.60 -0.49 -5.92
CA LYS A 41 12.24 0.44 -6.87
C LYS A 41 12.41 -0.21 -8.25
N SER A 42 13.00 -1.40 -8.28
CA SER A 42 13.24 -2.16 -9.52
C SER A 42 11.93 -2.49 -10.24
N ASN A 43 10.90 -2.87 -9.48
CA ASN A 43 9.58 -3.18 -10.01
C ASN A 43 8.88 -1.93 -10.57
N LEU A 44 8.97 -0.79 -9.90
CA LEU A 44 8.43 0.47 -10.41
C LEU A 44 9.11 0.85 -11.74
N VAL A 45 10.44 0.80 -11.81
CA VAL A 45 11.19 1.03 -13.06
C VAL A 45 10.71 0.10 -14.16
N ARG A 46 10.59 -1.20 -13.87
CA ARG A 46 10.11 -2.20 -14.82
C ARG A 46 8.71 -1.88 -15.33
N LEU A 47 7.74 -1.66 -14.44
CA LEU A 47 6.34 -1.40 -14.80
C LEU A 47 6.15 -0.12 -15.62
N VAL A 48 6.94 0.91 -15.30
CA VAL A 48 6.96 2.17 -16.07
C VAL A 48 7.57 1.94 -17.45
N THR A 49 8.73 1.28 -17.52
CA THR A 49 9.45 1.03 -18.78
C THR A 49 8.65 0.13 -19.73
N THR A 50 7.94 -0.86 -19.20
CA THR A 50 7.06 -1.73 -19.99
C THR A 50 5.69 -1.12 -20.27
N GLY A 51 5.37 0.05 -19.71
CA GLY A 51 4.08 0.71 -19.89
C GLY A 51 2.88 0.00 -19.25
N THR A 52 3.11 -0.87 -18.26
CA THR A 52 2.06 -1.73 -17.66
C THR A 52 1.57 -1.25 -16.30
N LEU A 53 2.18 -0.20 -15.71
CA LEU A 53 1.84 0.27 -14.36
C LEU A 53 0.33 0.54 -14.19
N ALA A 54 -0.29 1.29 -15.10
CA ALA A 54 -1.71 1.62 -15.02
C ALA A 54 -2.62 0.39 -15.13
N GLN A 55 -2.27 -0.56 -16.01
CA GLN A 55 -3.00 -1.82 -16.15
C GLN A 55 -2.94 -2.65 -14.87
N GLN A 56 -1.76 -2.75 -14.25
CA GLN A 56 -1.61 -3.46 -12.98
C GLN A 56 -2.40 -2.77 -11.86
N ALA A 57 -2.34 -1.44 -11.78
CA ALA A 57 -3.07 -0.67 -10.78
C ALA A 57 -4.60 -0.83 -10.93
N GLN A 58 -5.10 -0.76 -12.16
CA GLN A 58 -6.50 -1.05 -12.49
C GLN A 58 -6.89 -2.46 -12.03
N SER A 59 -6.07 -3.45 -12.38
CA SER A 59 -6.34 -4.85 -12.02
C SER A 59 -6.49 -5.00 -10.49
N TRP A 60 -5.63 -4.33 -9.75
CA TRP A 60 -5.63 -4.34 -8.28
C TRP A 60 -6.87 -3.74 -7.66
N CYS A 61 -7.28 -2.57 -8.16
CA CYS A 61 -8.41 -1.82 -7.63
C CYS A 61 -9.75 -2.50 -8.00
N MET A 62 -9.81 -3.18 -9.15
CA MET A 62 -11.07 -3.71 -9.70
C MET A 62 -11.32 -5.19 -9.41
N TYR A 63 -10.33 -6.07 -9.60
CA TYR A 63 -10.58 -7.51 -9.63
C TYR A 63 -10.44 -8.21 -8.28
N LYS A 64 -9.91 -7.52 -7.26
CA LYS A 64 -9.77 -7.96 -5.86
C LYS A 64 -9.03 -9.31 -5.63
N ASN A 65 -8.70 -10.07 -6.67
CA ASN A 65 -7.76 -11.19 -6.63
C ASN A 65 -6.33 -10.63 -6.63
N LYS A 66 -5.77 -10.53 -5.42
CA LYS A 66 -4.55 -9.79 -5.09
C LYS A 66 -3.34 -10.73 -4.90
N GLU A 67 -3.35 -11.90 -5.54
CA GLU A 67 -2.18 -12.79 -5.58
C GLU A 67 -1.15 -12.24 -6.58
N ASN A 68 0.15 -12.45 -6.33
CA ASN A 68 1.25 -12.01 -7.20
C ASN A 68 1.34 -10.50 -7.49
N GLY A 69 0.80 -9.66 -6.61
CA GLY A 69 0.80 -8.20 -6.79
C GLY A 69 2.09 -7.44 -6.59
N TRP A 70 2.15 -6.31 -7.29
CA TRP A 70 3.21 -5.29 -7.20
C TRP A 70 3.02 -4.28 -6.08
N PHE A 71 1.82 -4.24 -5.51
CA PHE A 71 1.43 -3.31 -4.45
C PHE A 71 0.47 -4.02 -3.49
N PHE A 72 0.22 -3.43 -2.32
CA PHE A 72 -1.00 -3.68 -1.56
C PHE A 72 -1.84 -2.41 -1.50
N SER A 73 -3.15 -2.59 -1.43
CA SER A 73 -4.11 -1.47 -1.46
C SER A 73 -4.41 -0.98 -0.04
N THR A 74 -4.54 0.33 0.08
CA THR A 74 -4.92 1.06 1.29
C THR A 74 -5.86 2.21 0.91
N GLY A 75 -6.68 2.67 1.85
CA GLY A 75 -7.47 3.90 1.71
C GLY A 75 -6.72 5.09 2.30
N THR A 76 -6.85 6.25 1.66
CA THR A 76 -6.40 7.53 2.24
C THR A 76 -7.34 8.05 3.34
N ASP A 77 -8.51 7.43 3.46
CA ASP A 77 -9.52 7.65 4.49
C ASP A 77 -10.09 6.31 4.97
N THR A 78 -10.81 6.34 6.09
CA THR A 78 -11.34 5.13 6.71
C THR A 78 -12.47 4.49 5.91
N GLN A 79 -13.27 5.29 5.19
CA GLN A 79 -14.40 4.84 4.39
C GLN A 79 -13.94 4.00 3.19
N THR A 80 -12.90 4.44 2.50
CA THR A 80 -12.27 3.75 1.36
C THR A 80 -11.63 2.44 1.80
N ALA A 81 -11.10 2.40 3.02
CA ALA A 81 -10.53 1.18 3.60
C ALA A 81 -11.57 0.22 4.18
N TYR A 82 -12.87 0.55 4.06
CA TYR A 82 -14.01 -0.23 4.56
C TYR A 82 -13.85 -0.55 6.06
N ASP A 83 -14.05 0.46 6.90
CA ASP A 83 -13.91 0.37 8.37
C ASP A 83 -14.82 -0.65 9.09
N ASN A 84 -15.63 -1.40 8.34
CA ASN A 84 -16.46 -2.51 8.79
C ASN A 84 -15.80 -3.89 8.72
N TYR A 85 -14.53 -3.98 8.32
CA TYR A 85 -13.72 -5.20 8.39
C TYR A 85 -13.41 -5.59 9.86
N ASP A 86 -13.28 -6.90 10.14
CA ASP A 86 -13.05 -7.40 11.50
C ASP A 86 -11.73 -6.88 12.12
N PHE A 87 -10.72 -6.63 11.28
CA PHE A 87 -9.48 -5.97 11.69
C PHE A 87 -9.23 -4.75 10.84
N PHE A 88 -8.92 -3.63 11.50
CA PHE A 88 -8.71 -2.36 10.84
C PHE A 88 -7.37 -1.76 11.24
N TYR A 89 -6.52 -1.52 10.24
CA TYR A 89 -5.15 -1.08 10.41
C TYR A 89 -4.99 0.35 9.90
N ARG A 90 -4.05 1.09 10.50
CA ARG A 90 -3.48 2.29 9.90
C ARG A 90 -1.97 2.19 9.83
N LEU A 91 -1.40 2.74 8.77
CA LEU A 91 0.02 2.73 8.48
C LEU A 91 0.51 4.17 8.43
N ALA A 92 1.60 4.48 9.13
CA ALA A 92 2.23 5.79 9.04
C ALA A 92 2.79 6.00 7.62
N ILE A 93 2.40 7.08 6.97
CA ILE A 93 2.86 7.48 5.62
C ILE A 93 3.48 8.89 5.64
N ASP A 94 4.08 9.28 6.75
CA ASP A 94 4.69 10.59 6.91
C ASP A 94 5.76 10.86 5.86
N GLY A 95 5.78 12.09 5.34
CA GLY A 95 6.72 12.51 4.31
C GLY A 95 6.36 12.05 2.90
N LEU A 96 5.41 11.13 2.73
CA LEU A 96 4.94 10.68 1.42
C LEU A 96 4.26 11.85 0.68
N LYS A 97 4.85 12.28 -0.44
CA LYS A 97 4.39 13.43 -1.24
C LYS A 97 4.24 13.03 -2.69
N LYS A 98 3.26 13.64 -3.36
CA LYS A 98 3.12 13.51 -4.81
C LYS A 98 4.36 14.10 -5.48
N VAL A 99 4.95 13.34 -6.40
CA VAL A 99 6.08 13.79 -7.21
C VAL A 99 5.72 13.73 -8.70
N ASP A 100 6.43 14.53 -9.48
CA ASP A 100 6.30 14.52 -10.93
C ASP A 100 7.01 13.30 -11.54
N TRP A 101 6.46 12.72 -12.60
CA TRP A 101 7.04 11.54 -13.26
C TRP A 101 8.39 11.81 -13.93
N SER A 102 8.78 13.07 -14.11
CA SER A 102 10.11 13.47 -14.60
C SER A 102 11.26 12.95 -13.74
N VAL A 103 11.04 12.63 -12.46
CA VAL A 103 12.06 11.97 -11.61
C VAL A 103 12.47 10.59 -12.15
N MET A 104 11.61 9.98 -12.98
CA MET A 104 11.88 8.73 -13.70
C MET A 104 12.05 8.92 -15.21
N LYS A 105 12.11 10.17 -15.70
CA LYS A 105 12.14 10.51 -17.13
C LYS A 105 10.98 9.86 -17.92
N ALA A 106 9.81 9.77 -17.30
CA ALA A 106 8.62 9.15 -17.88
C ALA A 106 7.39 10.07 -17.77
N ASP A 107 6.32 9.73 -18.47
CA ASP A 107 4.98 10.29 -18.27
C ASP A 107 3.97 9.13 -18.24
N VAL A 108 3.45 8.82 -17.05
CA VAL A 108 2.50 7.71 -16.85
C VAL A 108 1.09 8.27 -16.70
N LYS A 109 0.39 8.37 -17.83
CA LYS A 109 -0.98 8.89 -17.88
C LYS A 109 -1.93 8.17 -16.92
N GLY A 110 -2.74 8.94 -16.22
CA GLY A 110 -3.73 8.41 -15.28
C GLY A 110 -3.13 7.85 -13.98
N MET A 111 -1.83 8.00 -13.76
CA MET A 111 -1.17 7.59 -12.52
C MET A 111 -0.53 8.79 -11.84
N SER A 112 -0.57 8.82 -10.52
CA SER A 112 0.24 9.73 -9.70
C SER A 112 1.25 8.94 -8.91
N LEU A 113 2.51 9.39 -8.90
CA LEU A 113 3.59 8.82 -8.09
C LEU A 113 3.71 9.56 -6.77
N TYR A 114 3.95 8.81 -5.70
CA TYR A 114 4.20 9.33 -4.37
C TYR A 114 5.46 8.71 -3.79
N LEU A 115 6.32 9.57 -3.26
CA LEU A 115 7.62 9.23 -2.69
C LEU A 115 7.80 9.94 -1.35
N ASN A 116 8.47 9.31 -0.40
CA ASN A 116 8.87 9.97 0.86
C ASN A 116 10.31 10.53 0.81
N GLY A 117 11.09 10.20 -0.22
CA GLY A 117 12.36 10.84 -0.57
C GLY A 117 12.19 11.92 -1.64
N THR A 118 13.30 12.45 -2.13
CA THR A 118 13.33 13.44 -3.22
C THR A 118 13.46 12.81 -4.61
N SER A 119 13.84 11.53 -4.64
CA SER A 119 14.06 10.70 -5.83
C SER A 119 13.60 9.27 -5.55
N LEU A 120 13.65 8.40 -6.56
CA LEU A 120 13.37 6.98 -6.34
C LEU A 120 14.44 6.32 -5.44
N ASP A 121 15.71 6.74 -5.55
CA ASP A 121 16.85 6.08 -4.91
C ASP A 121 16.88 6.27 -3.38
N ASP A 122 16.49 7.45 -2.90
CA ASP A 122 16.45 7.80 -1.48
C ASP A 122 15.08 7.55 -0.82
N SER A 123 14.09 7.08 -1.59
CA SER A 123 12.77 6.75 -1.08
C SER A 123 12.71 5.38 -0.41
N THR A 124 12.11 5.32 0.77
CA THR A 124 11.85 4.08 1.53
C THR A 124 10.38 3.69 1.54
N LEU A 125 9.50 4.61 1.14
CA LEU A 125 8.08 4.39 0.94
C LEU A 125 7.70 4.89 -0.46
N ILE A 126 7.21 3.96 -1.28
CA ILE A 126 6.79 4.23 -2.66
C ILE A 126 5.33 3.85 -2.78
N ALA A 127 4.52 4.76 -3.31
CA ALA A 127 3.12 4.48 -3.59
C ALA A 127 2.68 5.12 -4.90
N VAL A 128 1.60 4.59 -5.46
CA VAL A 128 0.96 5.16 -6.63
C VAL A 128 -0.54 5.26 -6.41
N VAL A 129 -1.17 6.21 -7.11
CA VAL A 129 -2.63 6.35 -7.15
C VAL A 129 -3.06 6.29 -8.60
N TRP A 130 -4.06 5.47 -8.89
CA TRP A 130 -4.73 5.47 -10.19
C TRP A 130 -5.84 6.52 -10.18
N SER A 131 -5.88 7.38 -11.19
CA SER A 131 -6.76 8.57 -11.23
C SER A 131 -8.25 8.24 -11.15
N VAL A 132 -8.65 7.02 -11.50
CA VAL A 132 -10.04 6.55 -11.42
C VAL A 132 -10.45 6.17 -9.98
N ARG A 133 -9.48 5.87 -9.11
CA ARG A 133 -9.65 5.53 -7.69
C ARG A 133 -8.75 6.43 -6.83
N PRO A 134 -9.00 7.75 -6.77
CA PRO A 134 -8.06 8.72 -6.21
C PRO A 134 -7.84 8.58 -4.70
N THR A 135 -8.74 7.91 -3.98
CA THR A 135 -8.62 7.65 -2.54
C THR A 135 -7.95 6.32 -2.21
N GLU A 136 -7.68 5.48 -3.22
CA GLU A 136 -7.03 4.18 -3.07
C GLU A 136 -5.52 4.32 -3.32
N LEU A 137 -4.75 4.28 -2.24
CA LEU A 137 -3.29 4.37 -2.26
C LEU A 137 -2.69 2.97 -2.39
N LEU A 138 -1.97 2.74 -3.48
CA LEU A 138 -1.31 1.47 -3.78
C LEU A 138 0.15 1.54 -3.34
N ILE A 139 0.47 0.94 -2.19
CA ILE A 139 1.81 0.96 -1.62
C ILE A 139 2.65 -0.17 -2.24
N MET A 140 3.81 0.17 -2.79
CA MET A 140 4.71 -0.74 -3.52
C MET A 140 5.87 -1.27 -2.67
N THR A 141 6.18 -0.62 -1.55
CA THR A 141 7.25 -1.05 -0.62
C THR A 141 6.67 -1.85 0.54
N PRO A 142 7.48 -2.73 1.18
CA PRO A 142 7.14 -3.28 2.48
C PRO A 142 6.93 -2.17 3.53
N VAL A 143 5.96 -2.36 4.43
CA VAL A 143 5.76 -1.52 5.61
C VAL A 143 5.88 -2.41 6.85
N ALA A 144 6.89 -2.12 7.66
CA ALA A 144 7.22 -2.91 8.83
C ALA A 144 6.14 -2.79 9.93
N ALA A 145 5.97 -3.84 10.73
CA ALA A 145 5.01 -3.89 11.83
C ALA A 145 5.14 -2.70 12.82
N ALA A 146 6.34 -2.16 13.01
CA ALA A 146 6.58 -0.99 13.86
C ALA A 146 5.88 0.30 13.36
N ALA A 147 5.55 0.38 12.07
CA ALA A 147 4.83 1.50 11.48
C ALA A 147 3.32 1.25 11.34
N VAL A 148 2.82 0.15 11.92
CA VAL A 148 1.42 -0.28 11.81
C VAL A 148 0.74 -0.19 13.18
N GLU A 149 -0.47 0.35 13.18
CA GLU A 149 -1.37 0.35 14.33
C GLU A 149 -2.67 -0.37 13.96
N VAL A 150 -3.32 -0.98 14.95
CA VAL A 150 -4.59 -1.71 14.84
C VAL A 150 -5.65 -0.97 15.64
N LYS A 151 -6.86 -0.87 15.08
CA LYS A 151 -8.02 -0.34 15.78
C LYS A 151 -8.57 -1.39 16.74
N ASP A 152 -8.75 -1.01 18.00
CA ASP A 152 -9.35 -1.82 19.07
C ASP A 152 -10.34 -0.94 19.84
N GLY A 153 -11.64 -1.18 19.62
CA GLY A 153 -12.70 -0.24 19.96
C GLY A 153 -12.44 1.13 19.30
N GLU A 154 -12.35 2.17 20.12
CA GLU A 154 -12.06 3.55 19.66
C GLU A 154 -10.57 3.93 19.70
N ARG A 155 -9.70 3.00 20.09
CA ARG A 155 -8.26 3.26 20.25
C ARG A 155 -7.47 2.68 19.09
N TRP A 156 -6.34 3.31 18.82
CA TRP A 156 -5.30 2.79 17.93
C TRP A 156 -4.14 2.31 18.79
N ASN A 157 -3.80 1.03 18.65
CA ASN A 157 -2.72 0.39 19.39
C ASN A 157 -1.59 -0.02 18.43
N PRO A 158 -0.32 0.12 18.82
CA PRO A 158 0.79 -0.41 18.03
C PRO A 158 0.61 -1.91 17.76
N LEU A 159 0.84 -2.35 16.52
CA LEU A 159 0.74 -3.77 16.16
C LEU A 159 1.67 -4.66 16.99
N SER A 160 2.78 -4.11 17.49
CA SER A 160 3.73 -4.81 18.36
C SER A 160 3.11 -5.33 19.66
N ALA A 161 1.97 -4.79 20.10
CA ALA A 161 1.25 -5.19 21.30
C ALA A 161 0.39 -6.46 21.16
N TYR A 162 0.12 -6.91 19.92
CA TYR A 162 -0.62 -8.16 19.62
C TYR A 162 0.34 -9.32 19.37
#